data_AF-A0A8T2ZS39-F1
#
_entry.id   AF-A0A8T2ZS39-F1
#
_cell.length_a   1.000
_cell.length_b   1.000
_cell.length_c   1.000
_cell.angle_alpha   90.00
_cell.angle_beta   90.00
_cell.angle_gamma   90.00
#
_symmetry.space_group_name_H-M   'P 1'
#
loop_
_entity.id
_entity.type
_entity.pdbx_description
1 polymer ?
#
loop_
_entity_poly.entity_id
_entity_poly.type
_entity_poly.pdbx_seq_one_letter_code
_entity_poly.pdbx_strand_id
1 'polypeptide(L)'
;MAGSYRMCVCFTRKFKVTEAGPPPDVNEAFFKYTNGGTHMSAEQLRRFLVEVQGDGGVSIADAEKIVDQVLQKMHHIAKFTRRTLTLDDFHHYLFSADLNPPIGDQVHQDMTKPLSHYFIYTGHNSYLTGNQLSSDCSDVPIIRALKRGVRVIELDIWPNSTKDNVDVLHGRTLTAPVELIRCLKSIKEYAFSSSPYPVIITLEDHLTPDLQVKVAQMINETFGDMLYCPECECLEEFPSPEELKYRIIISTKPPKEYLKAESGKDKGNKSRKDKDSDDDTWGKEPLDLVSDQEDGDVSDTFTSEDSDGESQQPGVSAYKRLIAIHAGKPKGGLKEALKVDPNKVRRLSLSEQALEKASENHGTDVIRFTQKNILRVYPKGTRFNSSNYKPLIGWTHGAQMVAFNMQGYGRYLWLMNGMFRSNGGCGFVKKPDFLMKGGPHGEVFNPKTKFPVKKSLKVSAPTTFLYSFFPGGSKSVQCDLTGESIHG
;
A
#
# COMPACT_ATOMS: atom_id res chain seq x y z
N MET A 1 4.22 32.91 24.89
CA MET A 1 2.92 33.50 25.32
C MET A 1 2.69 33.21 26.80
N ALA A 2 2.33 34.21 27.62
CA ALA A 2 2.05 33.98 29.05
C ALA A 2 0.59 33.55 29.24
N GLY A 3 0.36 32.35 29.75
CA GLY A 3 -0.96 31.91 30.19
C GLY A 3 -1.25 32.39 31.61
N SER A 4 -2.47 32.87 31.86
CA SER A 4 -2.95 33.18 33.22
C SER A 4 -4.19 32.37 33.54
N TYR A 5 -4.27 31.80 34.74
CA TYR A 5 -5.51 31.25 35.29
C TYR A 5 -5.74 31.81 36.69
N ARG A 6 -7.01 32.06 37.05
CA ARG A 6 -7.42 32.57 38.37
C ARG A 6 -7.48 31.42 39.36
N MET A 7 -6.76 31.53 40.47
CA MET A 7 -6.90 30.64 41.64
C MET A 7 -7.53 31.45 42.76
N CYS A 8 -8.84 31.27 42.96
CA CYS A 8 -9.68 32.06 43.86
C CYS A 8 -9.72 33.57 43.57
N VAL A 9 -10.80 34.20 44.06
CA VAL A 9 -11.34 35.49 43.59
C VAL A 9 -10.32 36.65 43.57
N CYS A 10 -9.22 36.56 44.32
CA CYS A 10 -8.26 37.65 44.52
C CYS A 10 -6.81 37.38 44.05
N PHE A 11 -6.45 36.19 43.52
CA PHE A 11 -5.07 35.88 43.14
C PHE A 11 -4.94 35.45 41.67
N THR A 12 -4.23 36.27 40.88
CA THR A 12 -3.86 35.94 39.50
C THR A 12 -2.39 35.57 39.47
N ARG A 13 -2.09 34.27 39.28
CA ARG A 13 -0.70 33.81 39.15
C ARG A 13 -0.31 33.83 37.67
N LYS A 14 0.63 34.69 37.30
CA LYS A 14 1.21 34.73 35.95
C LYS A 14 2.33 33.70 35.90
N PHE A 15 2.17 32.65 35.11
CA PHE A 15 3.30 31.79 34.76
C PHE A 15 3.88 32.30 33.44
N LYS A 16 5.17 32.67 33.46
CA LYS A 16 5.95 32.68 32.23
C LYS A 16 6.06 31.22 31.81
N VAL A 17 5.34 30.83 30.77
CA VAL A 17 5.81 29.72 29.94
C VAL A 17 7.06 30.27 29.27
N THR A 18 8.21 30.12 29.91
CA THR A 18 9.48 30.16 29.20
C THR A 18 9.41 28.99 28.23
N GLU A 19 9.34 29.28 26.93
CA GLU A 19 9.73 28.27 25.94
C GLU A 19 11.06 27.70 26.42
N ALA A 20 11.09 26.39 26.62
CA ALA A 20 12.34 25.74 26.95
C ALA A 20 13.30 26.06 25.78
N GLY A 21 14.42 26.71 26.11
CA GLY A 21 15.44 27.00 25.10
C GLY A 21 15.95 25.71 24.45
N PRO A 22 16.71 25.81 23.37
CA PRO A 22 17.21 24.64 22.66
C PRO A 22 17.93 23.65 23.60
N PRO A 23 17.69 22.33 23.46
CA PRO A 23 18.29 21.31 24.31
C PRO A 23 19.83 21.35 24.34
N PRO A 24 20.49 20.86 25.41
CA PRO A 24 21.95 20.93 25.55
C PRO A 24 22.75 20.32 24.39
N ASP A 25 22.28 19.22 23.82
CA ASP A 25 22.86 18.55 22.66
C ASP A 25 22.73 19.39 21.38
N VAL A 26 21.62 20.10 21.20
CA VAL A 26 21.46 21.08 20.11
C VAL A 26 22.43 22.25 20.29
N ASN A 27 22.58 22.76 21.52
CA ASN A 27 23.53 23.82 21.83
C ASN A 27 24.97 23.41 21.52
N GLU A 28 25.37 22.21 21.97
CA GLU A 28 26.70 21.65 21.73
C GLU A 28 26.98 21.49 20.24
N ALA A 29 26.03 20.95 19.47
CA ALA A 29 26.15 20.84 18.02
C ALA A 29 26.31 22.23 17.38
N PHE A 30 25.47 23.20 17.73
CA PHE A 30 25.56 24.55 17.19
C PHE A 30 26.93 25.17 17.46
N PHE A 31 27.38 25.19 18.73
CA PHE A 31 28.66 25.78 19.11
C PHE A 31 29.86 25.09 18.47
N LYS A 32 29.81 23.77 18.29
CA LYS A 32 30.84 23.01 17.56
C LYS A 32 30.98 23.53 16.12
N TYR A 33 29.88 23.68 15.39
CA TYR A 33 29.92 24.08 13.98
C TYR A 33 30.09 25.60 13.78
N THR A 34 29.80 26.43 14.78
CA THR A 34 30.08 27.87 14.76
C THR A 34 31.45 28.26 15.34
N ASN A 35 32.23 27.29 15.84
CA ASN A 35 33.47 27.53 16.60
C ASN A 35 33.25 28.47 17.81
N GLY A 36 32.15 28.29 18.55
CA GLY A 36 31.75 29.15 19.67
C GLY A 36 31.08 30.47 19.27
N GLY A 37 30.86 30.70 17.98
CA GLY A 37 30.16 31.87 17.47
C GLY A 37 28.66 31.88 17.79
N THR A 38 28.06 33.07 17.78
CA THR A 38 26.62 33.27 18.02
C THR A 38 25.74 33.07 16.79
N HIS A 39 26.34 32.93 15.61
CA HIS A 39 25.66 32.81 14.33
C HIS A 39 26.33 31.71 13.48
N MET A 40 25.53 30.97 12.72
CA MET A 40 25.95 29.93 11.80
C MET A 40 25.81 30.41 10.35
N SER A 41 26.90 30.39 9.59
CA SER A 41 26.90 30.68 8.15
C SER A 41 26.43 29.47 7.32
N ALA A 42 26.09 29.70 6.05
CA ALA A 42 25.74 28.62 5.12
C ALA A 42 26.87 27.58 4.98
N GLU A 43 28.14 28.01 4.96
CA GLU A 43 29.28 27.08 4.91
C GLU A 43 29.38 26.23 6.19
N GLN A 44 29.12 26.82 7.36
CA GLN A 44 29.10 26.09 8.63
C GLN A 44 27.94 25.09 8.69
N LEU A 45 26.75 25.49 8.21
CA LEU A 45 25.61 24.60 8.07
C LEU A 45 25.91 23.44 7.10
N ARG A 46 26.53 23.73 5.95
CA ARG A 46 26.95 22.70 4.98
C ARG A 46 27.82 21.62 5.63
N ARG A 47 28.80 22.02 6.44
CA ARG A 47 29.64 21.07 7.18
C ARG A 47 28.82 20.20 8.14
N PHE A 48 27.85 20.78 8.85
CA PHE A 48 26.95 20.02 9.72
C PHE A 48 26.13 18.99 8.93
N LEU A 49 25.58 19.36 7.77
CA LEU A 49 24.79 18.47 6.92
C LEU A 49 25.62 17.29 6.40
N VAL A 50 26.86 17.53 5.97
CA VAL A 50 27.77 16.47 5.51
C VAL A 50 28.18 15.55 6.65
N GLU A 51 28.67 16.12 7.76
CA GLU A 51 29.30 15.34 8.83
C GLU A 51 28.30 14.64 9.76
N VAL A 52 27.15 15.24 10.01
CA VAL A 52 26.16 14.75 10.98
C VAL A 52 24.95 14.13 10.31
N GLN A 53 24.40 14.78 9.27
CA GLN A 53 23.22 14.26 8.56
C GLN A 53 23.59 13.26 7.45
N GLY A 54 24.89 13.12 7.13
CA GLY A 54 25.37 12.19 6.11
C GLY A 54 25.03 12.63 4.68
N ASP A 55 24.70 13.90 4.47
CA ASP A 55 24.37 14.44 3.15
C ASP A 55 25.64 14.87 2.42
N GLY A 56 26.39 13.88 1.92
CA GLY A 56 27.66 14.11 1.24
C GLY A 56 27.56 14.86 -0.10
N GLY A 57 26.35 15.07 -0.63
CA GLY A 57 26.11 15.74 -1.91
C GLY A 57 25.72 17.22 -1.80
N VAL A 58 25.49 17.73 -0.59
CA VAL A 58 24.93 19.07 -0.40
C VAL A 58 25.89 20.18 -0.80
N SER A 59 25.46 21.04 -1.73
CA SER A 59 26.27 22.16 -2.20
C SER A 59 26.16 23.36 -1.25
N ILE A 60 27.05 24.35 -1.43
CA ILE A 60 26.93 25.62 -0.68
C ILE A 60 25.65 26.37 -1.04
N ALA A 61 25.21 26.29 -2.31
CA ALA A 61 23.96 26.92 -2.76
C ALA A 61 22.72 26.28 -2.10
N ASP A 62 22.76 24.96 -1.86
CA ASP A 62 21.69 24.27 -1.14
C ASP A 62 21.63 24.73 0.33
N ALA A 63 22.79 24.85 0.98
CA ALA A 63 22.86 25.35 2.34
C ALA A 63 22.40 26.82 2.44
N GLU A 64 22.78 27.68 1.49
CA GLU A 64 22.29 29.07 1.40
C GLU A 64 20.78 29.13 1.25
N LYS A 65 20.20 28.27 0.39
CA LYS A 65 18.75 28.17 0.21
C LYS A 65 18.05 27.75 1.50
N ILE A 66 18.60 26.80 2.24
CA ILE A 66 18.06 26.39 3.55
C ILE A 66 18.09 27.58 4.52
N VAL A 67 19.20 28.31 4.60
CA VAL A 67 19.33 29.49 5.46
C VAL A 67 18.25 30.51 5.12
N ASP A 68 18.08 30.84 3.83
CA ASP A 68 17.08 31.80 3.38
C ASP A 68 15.65 31.33 3.71
N GLN A 69 15.35 30.04 3.55
CA GLN A 69 14.02 29.48 3.88
C GLN A 69 13.72 29.51 5.38
N VAL A 70 14.70 29.20 6.24
CA VAL A 70 14.55 29.32 7.69
C VAL A 70 14.29 30.77 8.07
N LEU A 71 15.09 31.70 7.53
CA LEU A 71 14.97 33.12 7.83
C LEU A 71 13.63 33.70 7.37
N GLN A 72 13.13 33.30 6.21
CA GLN A 72 11.81 33.71 5.72
C GLN A 72 10.67 33.24 6.61
N LYS A 73 10.76 32.01 7.16
CA LYS A 73 9.74 31.47 8.06
C LYS A 73 9.78 32.09 9.45
N MET A 74 10.99 32.33 9.99
CA MET A 74 11.16 32.80 11.36
C MET A 74 11.12 34.32 11.49
N HIS A 75 11.55 35.05 10.45
CA HIS A 75 11.69 36.50 10.49
C HIS A 75 10.85 37.14 9.38
N HIS A 76 9.69 37.69 9.73
CA HIS A 76 8.81 38.40 8.80
C HIS A 76 9.47 39.61 8.09
N ILE A 77 10.64 40.08 8.57
CA ILE A 77 11.43 41.18 8.00
C ILE A 77 12.81 40.66 7.55
N ALA A 78 12.84 39.55 6.80
CA ALA A 78 14.07 38.91 6.30
C ALA A 78 14.97 39.80 5.42
N LYS A 79 14.49 40.98 4.98
CA LYS A 79 15.26 41.90 4.10
C LYS A 79 16.46 42.58 4.77
N PHE A 80 16.56 42.60 6.10
CA PHE A 80 17.63 43.32 6.83
C PHE A 80 18.46 42.45 7.78
N THR A 81 18.13 41.16 7.92
CA THR A 81 18.91 40.22 8.74
C THR A 81 20.12 39.71 7.96
N ARG A 82 21.24 39.52 8.67
CA ARG A 82 22.41 38.82 8.13
C ARG A 82 21.98 37.42 7.68
N ARG A 83 22.49 36.94 6.53
CA ARG A 83 22.23 35.58 5.99
C ARG A 83 22.94 34.49 6.81
N THR A 84 22.57 34.39 8.07
CA THR A 84 23.17 33.51 9.07
C THR A 84 22.10 33.08 10.06
N LEU A 85 22.18 31.86 10.57
CA LEU A 85 21.23 31.30 11.52
C LEU A 85 21.68 31.57 12.96
N THR A 86 20.76 32.03 13.81
CA THR A 86 20.94 31.99 15.27
C THR A 86 20.76 30.56 15.79
N LEU A 87 21.06 30.34 17.08
CA LEU A 87 20.81 29.07 17.74
C LEU A 87 19.31 28.67 17.68
N ASP A 88 18.40 29.63 17.84
CA ASP A 88 16.96 29.38 17.74
C ASP A 88 16.53 29.03 16.31
N ASP A 89 17.12 29.68 15.29
CA ASP A 89 16.87 29.36 13.88
C ASP A 89 17.36 27.94 13.53
N PHE A 90 18.53 27.56 14.02
CA PHE A 90 19.08 26.21 13.85
C PHE A 90 18.24 25.16 14.57
N HIS A 91 17.80 25.45 15.80
CA HIS A 91 16.88 24.58 16.54
C HIS A 91 15.56 24.40 15.78
N HIS A 92 14.98 25.48 15.24
CA HIS A 92 13.79 25.40 14.41
C HIS A 92 14.02 24.54 13.16
N TYR A 93 15.14 24.74 12.47
CA TYR A 93 15.52 23.96 11.30
C TYR A 93 15.56 22.46 11.59
N LEU A 94 16.26 22.04 12.66
CA LEU A 94 16.43 20.62 13.01
C LEU A 94 15.11 19.86 13.14
N PHE A 95 14.08 20.52 13.68
CA PHE A 95 12.77 19.93 13.93
C PHE A 95 11.69 20.34 12.92
N SER A 96 12.06 21.12 11.89
CA SER A 96 11.14 21.50 10.83
C SER A 96 10.89 20.31 9.92
N ALA A 97 9.69 19.75 9.94
CA ALA A 97 9.30 18.64 9.07
C ALA A 97 9.34 19.02 7.57
N ASP A 98 9.31 20.31 7.25
CA ASP A 98 9.25 20.83 5.89
C ASP A 98 10.63 21.30 5.38
N LEU A 99 11.57 21.66 6.27
CA LEU A 99 12.93 22.07 5.88
C LEU A 99 13.97 20.97 6.13
N ASN A 100 13.74 20.11 7.13
CA ASN A 100 14.60 18.99 7.48
C ASN A 100 13.77 17.70 7.69
N PRO A 101 13.05 17.23 6.64
CA PRO A 101 12.25 16.03 6.77
C PRO A 101 13.16 14.80 7.04
N PRO A 102 12.73 13.84 7.87
CA PRO A 102 13.51 12.63 8.14
C PRO A 102 13.64 11.71 6.91
N ILE A 103 12.78 11.89 5.91
CA ILE A 103 12.80 11.16 4.63
C ILE A 103 12.45 12.19 3.54
N GLY A 104 13.24 12.21 2.46
CA GLY A 104 13.01 13.10 1.33
C GLY A 104 11.64 12.90 0.65
N ASP A 105 11.14 13.96 0.03
CA ASP A 105 9.84 14.01 -0.65
C ASP A 105 9.92 13.67 -2.15
N GLN A 106 11.13 13.47 -2.67
CA GLN A 106 11.36 13.12 -4.08
C GLN A 106 11.41 11.60 -4.31
N VAL A 107 10.85 11.21 -5.45
CA VAL A 107 10.99 9.86 -6.00
C VAL A 107 12.43 9.68 -6.46
N HIS A 108 13.09 8.64 -5.97
CA HIS A 108 14.52 8.40 -6.23
C HIS A 108 14.83 6.96 -6.62
N GLN A 109 13.88 6.04 -6.45
CA GLN A 109 14.03 4.66 -6.90
C GLN A 109 13.75 4.58 -8.40
N ASP A 110 14.36 3.59 -9.05
CA ASP A 110 14.07 3.26 -10.45
C ASP A 110 12.60 2.82 -10.60
N MET A 111 11.82 3.58 -11.38
CA MET A 111 10.38 3.38 -11.60
C MET A 111 10.04 2.68 -12.93
N THR A 112 11.07 2.19 -13.64
CA THR A 112 10.96 1.57 -14.98
C THR A 112 10.91 0.05 -14.94
N LYS A 113 10.83 -0.57 -13.75
CA LYS A 113 10.69 -2.02 -13.62
C LYS A 113 9.21 -2.43 -13.67
N PRO A 114 8.89 -3.71 -13.92
CA PRO A 114 7.52 -4.21 -13.90
C PRO A 114 6.80 -3.93 -12.57
N LEU A 115 5.48 -3.76 -12.58
CA LEU A 115 4.70 -3.58 -11.33
C LEU A 115 4.96 -4.66 -10.27
N SER A 116 5.25 -5.91 -10.68
CA SER A 116 5.60 -7.01 -9.75
C SER A 116 6.85 -6.72 -8.91
N HIS A 117 7.68 -5.75 -9.30
CA HIS A 117 8.92 -5.37 -8.63
C HIS A 117 8.74 -4.29 -7.55
N TYR A 118 7.51 -3.86 -7.27
CA TYR A 118 7.23 -2.83 -6.27
C TYR A 118 6.26 -3.36 -5.21
N PHE A 119 6.52 -2.99 -3.96
CA PHE A 119 5.46 -2.93 -2.96
C PHE A 119 4.53 -1.76 -3.31
N ILE A 120 3.22 -2.00 -3.22
CA ILE A 120 2.19 -1.06 -3.66
C ILE A 120 1.29 -0.73 -2.48
N TYR A 121 1.08 0.57 -2.24
CA TYR A 121 0.28 1.04 -1.13
C TYR A 121 -1.19 0.66 -1.35
N THR A 122 -1.68 -0.32 -0.59
CA THR A 122 -2.94 -1.03 -0.87
C THR A 122 -3.97 -0.85 0.25
N GLY A 123 -5.17 -0.35 -0.09
CA GLY A 123 -6.33 -0.33 0.78
C GLY A 123 -7.16 -1.61 0.68
N HIS A 124 -7.79 -2.01 1.78
CA HIS A 124 -8.78 -3.08 1.87
C HIS A 124 -10.16 -2.50 2.18
N ASN A 125 -11.20 -2.97 1.50
CA ASN A 125 -12.59 -2.48 1.62
C ASN A 125 -12.64 -0.96 1.72
N SER A 126 -12.07 -0.29 0.70
CA SER A 126 -11.68 1.12 0.75
C SER A 126 -12.87 2.08 0.87
N TYR A 127 -14.08 1.58 0.70
CA TYR A 127 -15.34 2.28 0.81
C TYR A 127 -15.90 2.32 2.25
N LEU A 128 -15.41 1.48 3.17
CA LEU A 128 -15.94 1.41 4.54
C LEU A 128 -15.50 2.61 5.39
N THR A 129 -16.47 3.22 6.10
CA THR A 129 -16.22 4.33 7.02
C THR A 129 -15.78 3.87 8.41
N GLY A 130 -15.99 2.59 8.75
CA GLY A 130 -15.64 2.03 10.05
C GLY A 130 -15.50 0.51 10.05
N ASN A 131 -16.30 -0.15 10.90
CA ASN A 131 -16.28 -1.59 11.12
C ASN A 131 -16.85 -2.39 9.91
N GLN A 132 -16.51 -3.67 9.82
CA GLN A 132 -16.88 -4.53 8.70
C GLN A 132 -18.35 -4.97 8.70
N LEU A 133 -19.13 -4.76 9.76
CA LEU A 133 -20.47 -5.34 9.88
C LEU A 133 -21.62 -4.35 9.70
N SER A 134 -21.44 -3.11 10.14
CA SER A 134 -22.56 -2.17 10.28
C SER A 134 -22.18 -0.71 10.02
N SER A 135 -20.96 -0.42 9.58
CA SER A 135 -20.59 0.94 9.22
C SER A 135 -21.12 1.34 7.84
N ASP A 136 -21.20 2.63 7.57
CA ASP A 136 -21.62 3.12 6.26
C ASP A 136 -20.52 2.92 5.21
N CYS A 137 -20.94 2.79 3.95
CA CYS A 137 -20.06 2.87 2.78
C CYS A 137 -20.07 4.29 2.21
N SER A 138 -18.92 4.78 1.77
CA SER A 138 -18.78 6.13 1.20
C SER A 138 -17.55 6.23 0.30
N ASP A 139 -17.56 7.23 -0.57
CA ASP A 139 -16.41 7.74 -1.30
C ASP A 139 -15.38 8.46 -0.41
N VAL A 140 -15.77 8.98 0.75
CA VAL A 140 -14.88 9.79 1.62
C VAL A 140 -13.62 9.03 2.07
N PRO A 141 -13.69 7.76 2.52
CA PRO A 141 -12.48 7.00 2.86
C PRO A 141 -11.57 6.76 1.65
N ILE A 142 -12.13 6.59 0.45
CA ILE A 142 -11.38 6.47 -0.82
C ILE A 142 -10.61 7.76 -1.10
N ILE A 143 -11.26 8.92 -1.03
CA ILE A 143 -10.63 10.23 -1.22
C ILE A 143 -9.47 10.40 -0.22
N ARG A 144 -9.71 10.03 1.06
CA ARG A 144 -8.71 10.16 2.13
C ARG A 144 -7.52 9.21 1.90
N ALA A 145 -7.76 8.00 1.37
CA ALA A 145 -6.73 7.05 0.99
C ALA A 145 -5.86 7.58 -0.17
N LEU A 146 -6.48 8.07 -1.25
CA LEU A 146 -5.77 8.61 -2.41
C LEU A 146 -4.93 9.84 -2.05
N LYS A 147 -5.45 10.76 -1.23
CA LYS A 147 -4.69 11.92 -0.73
C LYS A 147 -3.49 11.52 0.14
N ARG A 148 -3.52 10.33 0.76
CA ARG A 148 -2.40 9.77 1.55
C ARG A 148 -1.37 9.00 0.73
N GLY A 149 -1.57 8.83 -0.58
CA GLY A 149 -0.65 8.10 -1.44
C GLY A 149 -1.05 6.66 -1.74
N VAL A 150 -2.22 6.17 -1.29
CA VAL A 150 -2.72 4.81 -1.60
C VAL A 150 -2.90 4.66 -3.11
N ARG A 151 -2.40 3.56 -3.69
CA ARG A 151 -2.42 3.28 -5.13
C ARG A 151 -3.33 2.11 -5.51
N VAL A 152 -3.81 1.32 -4.54
CA VAL A 152 -4.79 0.26 -4.79
C VAL A 152 -6.06 0.51 -3.98
N ILE A 153 -7.19 0.64 -4.65
CA ILE A 153 -8.52 0.87 -4.08
C ILE A 153 -9.39 -0.35 -4.34
N GLU A 154 -9.99 -0.91 -3.30
CA GLU A 154 -10.91 -2.04 -3.39
C GLU A 154 -12.36 -1.58 -3.36
N LEU A 155 -13.17 -2.10 -4.27
CA LEU A 155 -14.61 -1.90 -4.37
C LEU A 155 -15.32 -3.25 -4.53
N ASP A 156 -16.25 -3.54 -3.63
CA ASP A 156 -17.08 -4.74 -3.71
C ASP A 156 -18.40 -4.35 -4.37
N ILE A 157 -18.63 -4.82 -5.59
CA ILE A 157 -19.72 -4.36 -6.43
C ILE A 157 -20.87 -5.38 -6.43
N TRP A 158 -22.06 -4.89 -6.08
CA TRP A 158 -23.27 -5.69 -5.95
C TRP A 158 -24.43 -5.04 -6.72
N PRO A 159 -25.41 -5.84 -7.19
CA PRO A 159 -26.66 -5.27 -7.70
C PRO A 159 -27.36 -4.45 -6.61
N ASN A 160 -27.88 -3.28 -6.97
CA ASN A 160 -28.74 -2.51 -6.08
C ASN A 160 -30.07 -3.23 -5.81
N SER A 161 -30.89 -2.68 -4.92
CA SER A 161 -32.18 -3.31 -4.50
C SER A 161 -33.15 -3.55 -5.67
N THR A 162 -33.14 -2.69 -6.69
CA THR A 162 -33.97 -2.80 -7.91
C THR A 162 -33.32 -3.64 -9.01
N LYS A 163 -32.07 -4.10 -8.82
CA LYS A 163 -31.28 -4.91 -9.76
C LYS A 163 -31.05 -4.29 -11.14
N ASP A 164 -31.14 -2.97 -11.23
CA ASP A 164 -30.95 -2.19 -12.45
C ASP A 164 -29.71 -1.27 -12.38
N ASN A 165 -29.08 -1.16 -11.21
CA ASN A 165 -27.85 -0.40 -10.99
C ASN A 165 -26.89 -1.12 -10.05
N VAL A 166 -25.73 -0.51 -9.78
CA VAL A 166 -24.65 -1.11 -9.00
C VAL A 166 -24.28 -0.26 -7.80
N ASP A 167 -24.28 -0.90 -6.64
CA ASP A 167 -23.85 -0.35 -5.37
C ASP A 167 -22.52 -0.97 -4.93
N VAL A 168 -21.80 -0.23 -4.10
CA VAL A 168 -20.62 -0.68 -3.38
C VAL A 168 -20.99 -0.88 -1.91
N LEU A 169 -20.84 -2.12 -1.43
CA LEU A 169 -21.07 -2.48 -0.03
C LEU A 169 -20.36 -3.78 0.34
N HIS A 170 -20.23 -4.01 1.64
CA HIS A 170 -19.76 -5.29 2.13
C HIS A 170 -20.94 -6.28 2.18
N GLY A 171 -20.95 -7.23 1.26
CA GLY A 171 -22.05 -8.16 1.06
C GLY A 171 -22.41 -8.96 2.31
N ARG A 172 -23.70 -9.31 2.44
CA ARG A 172 -24.24 -10.10 3.57
C ARG A 172 -24.00 -9.46 4.96
N THR A 173 -23.81 -8.15 5.02
CA THR A 173 -23.70 -7.37 6.26
C THR A 173 -24.75 -6.26 6.35
N LEU A 174 -24.72 -5.47 7.41
CA LEU A 174 -25.63 -4.33 7.65
C LEU A 174 -25.00 -3.00 7.21
N THR A 175 -23.94 -3.02 6.41
CA THR A 175 -23.32 -1.79 5.91
C THR A 175 -24.23 -1.06 4.93
N ALA A 176 -24.43 0.25 5.11
CA ALA A 176 -25.23 1.05 4.18
C ALA A 176 -24.48 1.23 2.85
N PRO A 177 -25.10 0.97 1.68
CA PRO A 177 -24.42 1.02 0.38
C PRO A 177 -24.11 2.44 -0.10
N VAL A 178 -23.19 2.55 -1.05
CA VAL A 178 -22.93 3.76 -1.83
C VAL A 178 -22.92 3.45 -3.33
N GLU A 179 -23.52 4.30 -4.16
CA GLU A 179 -23.55 4.07 -5.61
C GLU A 179 -22.14 3.99 -6.21
N LEU A 180 -21.89 3.01 -7.07
CA LEU A 180 -20.58 2.81 -7.71
C LEU A 180 -20.09 4.06 -8.44
N ILE A 181 -20.97 4.74 -9.18
CA ILE A 181 -20.61 5.93 -9.97
C ILE A 181 -20.05 7.06 -9.09
N ARG A 182 -20.49 7.15 -7.84
CA ARG A 182 -19.97 8.13 -6.90
C ARG A 182 -18.52 7.81 -6.53
N CYS A 183 -18.22 6.56 -6.21
CA CYS A 183 -16.85 6.10 -5.95
C CYS A 183 -15.94 6.32 -7.17
N LEU A 184 -16.39 5.97 -8.39
CA LEU A 184 -15.59 6.14 -9.60
C LEU A 184 -15.27 7.61 -9.89
N LYS A 185 -16.24 8.52 -9.71
CA LYS A 185 -16.03 9.97 -9.86
C LYS A 185 -14.99 10.50 -8.87
N SER A 186 -15.08 10.10 -7.60
CA SER A 186 -14.08 10.48 -6.61
C SER A 186 -12.70 9.91 -6.92
N ILE A 187 -12.61 8.68 -7.42
CA ILE A 187 -11.32 8.13 -7.87
C ILE A 187 -10.77 8.96 -9.02
N LYS A 188 -11.58 9.31 -10.03
CA LYS A 188 -11.14 10.15 -11.16
C LYS A 188 -10.54 11.48 -10.68
N GLU A 189 -11.20 12.14 -9.74
CA GLU A 189 -10.78 13.45 -9.23
C GLU A 189 -9.48 13.39 -8.41
N TYR A 190 -9.30 12.33 -7.60
CA TYR A 190 -8.22 12.27 -6.61
C TYR A 190 -7.11 11.26 -6.93
N ALA A 191 -7.23 10.44 -7.98
CA ALA A 191 -6.30 9.37 -8.30
C ALA A 191 -4.85 9.85 -8.29
N PHE A 192 -4.59 11.01 -8.89
CA PHE A 192 -3.24 11.54 -9.09
C PHE A 192 -2.92 12.77 -8.25
N SER A 193 -3.71 13.05 -7.20
CA SER A 193 -3.54 14.27 -6.39
C SER A 193 -2.29 14.26 -5.51
N SER A 194 -1.75 13.08 -5.21
CA SER A 194 -0.56 12.89 -4.35
C SER A 194 0.60 12.18 -5.05
N SER A 195 0.37 11.61 -6.24
CA SER A 195 1.37 10.83 -6.98
C SER A 195 0.95 10.73 -8.45
N PRO A 196 1.88 10.83 -9.43
CA PRO A 196 1.57 10.64 -10.85
C PRO A 196 1.45 9.17 -11.25
N TYR A 197 1.86 8.23 -10.39
CA TYR A 197 1.90 6.79 -10.70
C TYR A 197 0.50 6.16 -10.70
N PRO A 198 0.32 5.00 -11.37
CA PRO A 198 -1.00 4.43 -11.61
C PRO A 198 -1.80 4.14 -10.35
N VAL A 199 -3.12 4.17 -10.50
CA VAL A 199 -4.08 3.67 -9.50
C VAL A 199 -4.73 2.39 -10.00
N ILE A 200 -4.68 1.34 -9.19
CA ILE A 200 -5.31 0.05 -9.46
C ILE A 200 -6.63 -0.02 -8.69
N ILE A 201 -7.73 -0.28 -9.39
CA ILE A 201 -9.02 -0.56 -8.79
C ILE A 201 -9.22 -2.07 -8.78
N THR A 202 -9.28 -2.67 -7.60
CA THR A 202 -9.62 -4.08 -7.45
C THR A 202 -11.12 -4.22 -7.26
N LEU A 203 -11.79 -4.91 -8.17
CA LEU A 203 -13.23 -5.16 -8.08
C LEU A 203 -13.48 -6.55 -7.51
N GLU A 204 -14.30 -6.64 -6.46
CA GLU A 204 -14.94 -7.88 -6.06
C GLU A 204 -16.32 -7.96 -6.71
N ASP A 205 -16.39 -8.68 -7.81
CA ASP A 205 -17.55 -8.69 -8.72
C ASP A 205 -18.59 -9.75 -8.34
N HIS A 206 -19.78 -9.26 -7.92
CA HIS A 206 -20.97 -10.07 -7.61
C HIS A 206 -22.14 -9.80 -8.58
N LEU A 207 -21.83 -9.31 -9.78
CA LEU A 207 -22.82 -8.84 -10.74
C LEU A 207 -23.30 -9.90 -11.72
N THR A 208 -24.49 -9.67 -12.29
CA THR A 208 -24.95 -10.39 -13.48
C THR A 208 -24.25 -9.87 -14.74
N PRO A 209 -24.22 -10.65 -15.84
CA PRO A 209 -23.61 -10.20 -17.09
C PRO A 209 -24.11 -8.85 -17.60
N ASP A 210 -25.40 -8.57 -17.51
CA ASP A 210 -25.98 -7.28 -17.94
C ASP A 210 -25.46 -6.10 -17.11
N LEU A 211 -25.30 -6.31 -15.79
CA LEU A 211 -24.72 -5.31 -14.90
C LEU A 211 -23.22 -5.15 -15.12
N GLN A 212 -22.48 -6.22 -15.47
CA GLN A 212 -21.08 -6.11 -15.89
C GLN A 212 -20.93 -5.23 -17.14
N VAL A 213 -21.83 -5.35 -18.13
CA VAL A 213 -21.85 -4.45 -19.29
C VAL A 213 -22.04 -3.01 -18.85
N LYS A 214 -23.00 -2.77 -17.95
CA LYS A 214 -23.27 -1.43 -17.40
C LYS A 214 -22.07 -0.86 -16.64
N VAL A 215 -21.37 -1.68 -15.84
CA VAL A 215 -20.13 -1.27 -15.16
C VAL A 215 -19.02 -0.96 -16.15
N ALA A 216 -18.86 -1.76 -17.21
CA ALA A 216 -17.89 -1.48 -18.26
C ALA A 216 -18.14 -0.12 -18.92
N GLN A 217 -19.40 0.21 -19.20
CA GLN A 217 -19.80 1.52 -19.70
C GLN A 217 -19.47 2.64 -18.69
N MET A 218 -19.88 2.49 -17.43
CA MET A 218 -19.60 3.48 -16.38
C MET A 218 -18.10 3.75 -16.21
N ILE A 219 -17.25 2.71 -16.22
CA ILE A 219 -15.79 2.83 -16.09
C ILE A 219 -15.20 3.55 -17.30
N ASN A 220 -15.60 3.19 -18.52
CA ASN A 220 -15.14 3.84 -19.75
C ASN A 220 -15.55 5.33 -19.80
N GLU A 221 -16.82 5.64 -19.52
CA GLU A 221 -17.31 7.02 -19.51
C GLU A 221 -16.65 7.86 -18.42
N THR A 222 -16.40 7.25 -17.25
CA THR A 222 -15.79 7.98 -16.14
C THR A 222 -14.32 8.26 -16.41
N PHE A 223 -13.52 7.26 -16.77
CA PHE A 223 -12.06 7.43 -16.85
C PHE A 223 -11.57 7.86 -18.24
N GLY A 224 -12.28 7.52 -19.32
CA GLY A 224 -11.87 7.84 -20.68
C GLY A 224 -10.41 7.47 -20.93
N ASP A 225 -9.62 8.44 -21.39
CA ASP A 225 -8.19 8.27 -21.67
C ASP A 225 -7.35 7.92 -20.43
N MET A 226 -7.84 8.13 -19.21
CA MET A 226 -7.13 7.71 -18.00
C MET A 226 -7.15 6.18 -17.86
N LEU A 227 -8.10 5.47 -18.48
CA LEU A 227 -8.20 4.02 -18.36
C LEU A 227 -7.11 3.33 -19.16
N TYR A 228 -6.39 2.40 -18.53
CA TYR A 228 -5.48 1.49 -19.21
C TYR A 228 -6.20 0.17 -19.49
N CYS A 229 -6.31 -0.15 -20.78
CA CYS A 229 -6.79 -1.43 -21.29
C CYS A 229 -5.61 -2.12 -21.98
N PRO A 230 -5.31 -3.39 -21.66
CA PRO A 230 -4.23 -4.12 -22.32
C PRO A 230 -4.57 -4.39 -23.79
N GLU A 231 -3.54 -4.39 -24.65
CA GLU A 231 -3.70 -4.69 -26.08
C GLU A 231 -3.97 -6.18 -26.36
N CYS A 232 -3.55 -7.06 -25.44
CA CYS A 232 -3.74 -8.51 -25.53
C CYS A 232 -4.31 -9.07 -24.22
N GLU A 233 -5.04 -10.18 -24.30
CA GLU A 233 -5.64 -10.83 -23.13
C GLU A 233 -4.60 -11.40 -22.15
N CYS A 234 -3.37 -11.67 -22.59
CA CYS A 234 -2.31 -12.19 -21.75
C CYS A 234 -1.05 -11.32 -21.86
N LEU A 235 -0.63 -10.77 -20.74
CA LEU A 235 0.65 -10.07 -20.62
C LEU A 235 1.72 -11.07 -20.17
N GLU A 236 2.88 -11.07 -20.84
CA GLU A 236 4.04 -11.83 -20.39
C GLU A 236 4.71 -11.20 -19.16
N GLU A 237 4.61 -9.88 -19.03
CA GLU A 237 5.17 -9.08 -17.95
C GLU A 237 4.26 -7.87 -17.67
N PHE A 238 4.23 -7.38 -16.44
CA PHE A 238 3.48 -6.16 -16.12
C PHE A 238 4.24 -4.92 -16.65
N PRO A 239 3.54 -3.91 -17.21
CA PRO A 239 4.16 -2.63 -17.50
C PRO A 239 4.70 -1.98 -16.23
N SER A 240 5.61 -1.02 -16.37
CA SER A 240 6.19 -0.30 -15.24
C SER A 240 5.30 0.81 -14.68
N PRO A 241 5.49 1.23 -13.42
CA PRO A 241 4.84 2.43 -12.89
C PRO A 241 5.07 3.66 -13.78
N GLU A 242 6.27 3.81 -14.37
CA GLU A 242 6.62 4.93 -15.24
C GLU A 242 5.77 4.95 -16.52
N GLU A 243 5.62 3.82 -17.21
CA GLU A 243 4.79 3.69 -18.42
C GLU A 243 3.29 3.92 -18.14
N LEU A 244 2.86 3.63 -16.92
CA LEU A 244 1.47 3.69 -16.49
C LEU A 244 1.14 5.00 -15.74
N LYS A 245 1.99 6.02 -15.81
CA LYS A 245 1.70 7.32 -15.21
C LYS A 245 0.35 7.86 -15.69
N TYR A 246 -0.41 8.39 -14.73
CA TYR A 246 -1.76 8.94 -14.93
C TYR A 246 -2.78 7.93 -15.48
N ARG A 247 -2.52 6.62 -15.32
CA ARG A 247 -3.46 5.55 -15.71
C ARG A 247 -4.21 4.94 -14.53
N ILE A 248 -5.45 4.57 -14.80
CA ILE A 248 -6.34 3.76 -13.95
C ILE A 248 -6.36 2.34 -14.51
N ILE A 249 -6.17 1.36 -13.64
CA ILE A 249 -6.05 -0.06 -14.02
C ILE A 249 -7.14 -0.86 -13.31
N ILE A 250 -7.88 -1.69 -14.04
CA ILE A 250 -8.87 -2.59 -13.43
C ILE A 250 -8.25 -3.96 -13.17
N SER A 251 -8.48 -4.47 -11.96
CA SER A 251 -8.03 -5.80 -11.54
C SER A 251 -9.18 -6.61 -10.93
N THR A 252 -9.63 -7.64 -11.64
CA THR A 252 -10.72 -8.52 -11.19
C THR A 252 -10.56 -9.92 -11.78
N LYS A 253 -11.46 -10.83 -11.42
CA LYS A 253 -11.58 -12.16 -12.04
C LYS A 253 -12.24 -11.98 -13.41
N PRO A 254 -11.71 -12.59 -14.48
CA PRO A 254 -12.41 -12.64 -15.75
C PRO A 254 -13.81 -13.28 -15.60
N PRO A 255 -14.84 -12.82 -16.35
CA PRO A 255 -16.15 -13.47 -16.38
C PRO A 255 -16.04 -14.95 -16.75
N LYS A 256 -16.90 -15.80 -16.18
CA LYS A 256 -17.02 -17.20 -16.59
C LYS A 256 -17.61 -17.24 -18.01
N GLU A 257 -16.97 -17.94 -18.94
CA GLU A 257 -17.54 -18.19 -20.27
C GLU A 257 -18.68 -19.21 -20.14
N TYR A 258 -19.92 -18.74 -20.29
CA TYR A 258 -21.10 -19.61 -20.29
C TYR A 258 -21.44 -19.98 -21.73
N LEU A 259 -21.15 -21.21 -22.12
CA LEU A 259 -21.73 -21.80 -23.33
C LEU A 259 -23.24 -21.97 -23.09
N LYS A 260 -24.07 -21.34 -23.94
CA LYS A 260 -25.50 -21.62 -23.98
C LYS A 260 -25.69 -23.04 -24.52
N ALA A 261 -26.00 -23.99 -23.65
CA ALA A 261 -26.58 -25.24 -24.10
C ALA A 261 -27.94 -24.93 -24.76
N GLU A 262 -28.03 -25.16 -26.07
CA GLU A 262 -29.28 -25.05 -26.79
C GLU A 262 -30.31 -26.05 -26.25
N SER A 263 -31.55 -25.60 -26.25
CA SER A 263 -32.75 -26.34 -25.85
C SER A 263 -32.97 -27.60 -26.70
N GLY A 264 -32.81 -28.76 -26.09
CA GLY A 264 -33.35 -30.03 -26.57
C GLY A 264 -34.24 -30.65 -25.50
N LYS A 265 -35.55 -30.72 -25.76
CA LYS A 265 -36.52 -31.42 -24.90
C LYS A 265 -36.15 -32.89 -24.79
N ASP A 266 -36.09 -33.43 -23.57
CA ASP A 266 -36.78 -34.69 -23.30
C ASP A 266 -37.31 -34.79 -21.87
N LYS A 267 -38.52 -35.33 -21.74
CA LYS A 267 -39.27 -35.46 -20.48
C LYS A 267 -38.88 -36.78 -19.79
N GLY A 268 -38.31 -36.70 -18.59
CA GLY A 268 -38.08 -37.87 -17.74
C GLY A 268 -38.05 -37.53 -16.25
N ASN A 269 -39.10 -37.97 -15.56
CA ASN A 269 -39.50 -37.89 -14.15
C ASN A 269 -38.50 -37.55 -13.02
N LYS A 270 -39.06 -36.89 -11.99
CA LYS A 270 -38.45 -36.31 -10.77
C LYS A 270 -37.70 -37.31 -9.86
N SER A 271 -36.52 -36.90 -9.41
CA SER A 271 -36.07 -37.07 -8.02
C SER A 271 -35.44 -35.76 -7.54
N ARG A 272 -35.97 -35.20 -6.45
CA ARG A 272 -35.50 -33.96 -5.82
C ARG A 272 -34.05 -34.14 -5.35
N LYS A 273 -33.12 -33.40 -5.95
CA LYS A 273 -31.81 -33.11 -5.37
C LYS A 273 -31.68 -31.59 -5.33
N ASP A 274 -31.33 -31.10 -4.15
CA ASP A 274 -31.38 -29.69 -3.78
C ASP A 274 -30.56 -28.80 -4.73
N LYS A 275 -31.08 -27.58 -4.92
CA LYS A 275 -30.41 -26.51 -5.64
C LYS A 275 -29.17 -26.10 -4.85
N ASP A 276 -27.98 -26.39 -5.38
CA ASP A 276 -26.76 -25.71 -4.95
C ASP A 276 -26.85 -24.24 -5.34
N SER A 277 -27.23 -23.43 -4.36
CA SER A 277 -27.03 -21.99 -4.35
C SER A 277 -25.57 -21.77 -3.98
N ASP A 278 -24.78 -21.19 -4.89
CA ASP A 278 -23.39 -20.79 -4.63
C ASP A 278 -23.33 -19.92 -3.36
N ASP A 279 -22.85 -20.55 -2.30
CA ASP A 279 -22.88 -20.02 -0.95
C ASP A 279 -21.56 -19.32 -0.63
N ASP A 280 -21.41 -18.06 -1.04
CA ASP A 280 -20.37 -17.17 -0.51
C ASP A 280 -20.70 -16.72 0.93
N THR A 281 -20.79 -17.70 1.84
CA THR A 281 -21.06 -17.50 3.26
C THR A 281 -19.81 -17.03 3.98
N TRP A 282 -20.00 -15.96 4.74
CA TRP A 282 -19.23 -15.60 5.90
C TRP A 282 -18.75 -16.84 6.69
N GLY A 283 -17.48 -17.21 6.54
CA GLY A 283 -16.83 -18.19 7.42
C GLY A 283 -16.57 -19.59 6.87
N LYS A 284 -16.69 -19.87 5.57
CA LYS A 284 -15.89 -20.94 4.96
C LYS A 284 -14.61 -20.34 4.38
N GLU A 285 -13.56 -20.32 5.22
CA GLU A 285 -12.19 -20.27 4.71
C GLU A 285 -12.04 -21.32 3.60
N PRO A 286 -11.24 -21.11 2.54
CA PRO A 286 -10.93 -22.17 1.60
C PRO A 286 -10.12 -23.25 2.34
N LEU A 287 -10.84 -24.17 3.00
CA LEU A 287 -10.33 -25.42 3.57
C LEU A 287 -9.68 -26.27 2.47
N ASP A 288 -10.06 -26.04 1.21
CA ASP A 288 -9.57 -26.75 0.03
C ASP A 288 -8.14 -26.38 -0.41
N LEU A 289 -7.52 -25.35 0.20
CA LEU A 289 -6.11 -25.04 -0.06
C LEU A 289 -5.14 -25.72 0.93
N VAL A 290 -5.66 -26.44 1.94
CA VAL A 290 -4.88 -26.81 3.12
C VAL A 290 -5.09 -28.25 3.60
N SER A 291 -5.79 -29.11 2.85
CA SER A 291 -5.78 -30.56 3.11
C SER A 291 -4.67 -31.23 2.28
N ASP A 292 -3.43 -31.19 2.77
CA ASP A 292 -2.42 -32.16 2.35
C ASP A 292 -2.77 -33.51 3.00
N GLN A 293 -3.67 -34.25 2.38
CA GLN A 293 -3.75 -35.70 2.51
C GLN A 293 -3.36 -36.30 1.16
N GLU A 294 -2.20 -36.94 1.14
CA GLU A 294 -1.85 -37.90 0.09
C GLU A 294 -2.88 -39.05 0.16
N ASP A 295 -3.77 -39.16 -0.82
CA ASP A 295 -4.42 -40.42 -1.15
C ASP A 295 -4.97 -40.40 -2.59
N GLY A 296 -4.46 -41.36 -3.39
CA GLY A 296 -5.17 -42.12 -4.42
C GLY A 296 -5.94 -41.42 -5.54
N ASP A 297 -5.27 -41.24 -6.68
CA ASP A 297 -5.74 -41.48 -8.06
C ASP A 297 -7.26 -41.53 -8.34
N VAL A 298 -7.77 -40.54 -9.10
CA VAL A 298 -8.50 -40.78 -10.38
C VAL A 298 -8.22 -39.59 -11.32
N SER A 299 -7.48 -39.88 -12.39
CA SER A 299 -7.31 -39.02 -13.57
C SER A 299 -8.65 -38.66 -14.23
N ASP A 300 -8.92 -37.37 -14.41
CA ASP A 300 -9.68 -36.86 -15.57
C ASP A 300 -8.89 -35.73 -16.23
N THR A 301 -8.14 -36.11 -17.27
CA THR A 301 -7.43 -35.19 -18.15
C THR A 301 -8.45 -34.50 -19.06
N PHE A 302 -8.80 -33.26 -18.76
CA PHE A 302 -9.38 -32.36 -19.77
C PHE A 302 -8.28 -31.39 -20.22
N THR A 303 -7.59 -31.78 -21.28
CA THR A 303 -6.91 -30.85 -22.18
C THR A 303 -7.95 -29.86 -22.71
N SER A 304 -7.83 -28.60 -22.33
CA SER A 304 -8.51 -27.52 -23.05
C SER A 304 -7.79 -27.34 -24.38
N GLU A 305 -8.25 -28.06 -25.40
CA GLU A 305 -7.96 -27.69 -26.78
C GLU A 305 -8.69 -26.37 -27.07
N ASP A 306 -7.91 -25.37 -27.47
CA ASP A 306 -8.40 -24.11 -28.01
C ASP A 306 -9.28 -24.42 -29.24
N SER A 307 -10.57 -24.12 -29.12
CA SER A 307 -11.47 -24.07 -30.27
C SER A 307 -12.26 -22.77 -30.20
N ASP A 308 -11.83 -21.82 -31.04
CA ASP A 308 -12.53 -20.58 -31.32
C ASP A 308 -13.97 -20.85 -31.78
N GLY A 309 -14.93 -20.42 -30.97
CA GLY A 309 -16.36 -20.53 -31.22
C GLY A 309 -17.09 -19.33 -30.63
N GLU A 310 -17.12 -18.23 -31.37
CA GLU A 310 -17.75 -16.98 -30.98
C GLU A 310 -19.28 -17.12 -30.85
N SER A 311 -19.78 -16.97 -29.62
CA SER A 311 -21.07 -16.33 -29.37
C SER A 311 -21.04 -15.54 -28.05
N GLN A 312 -20.11 -14.58 -27.94
CA GLN A 312 -20.07 -13.68 -26.79
C GLN A 312 -21.10 -12.55 -26.98
N GLN A 313 -21.90 -12.26 -25.95
CA GLN A 313 -22.63 -10.99 -25.87
C GLN A 313 -21.60 -9.84 -25.95
N PRO A 314 -21.70 -8.90 -26.92
CA PRO A 314 -20.66 -7.89 -27.18
C PRO A 314 -20.23 -7.09 -25.93
N GLY A 315 -21.15 -6.89 -24.98
CA GLY A 315 -20.89 -6.15 -23.75
C GLY A 315 -20.10 -6.91 -22.66
N VAL A 316 -20.25 -8.23 -22.55
CA VAL A 316 -19.45 -9.05 -21.59
C VAL A 316 -17.99 -9.09 -22.04
N SER A 317 -17.79 -9.14 -23.35
CA SER A 317 -16.48 -8.98 -23.98
C SER A 317 -15.87 -7.61 -23.67
N ALA A 318 -16.68 -6.54 -23.59
CA ALA A 318 -16.20 -5.22 -23.20
C ALA A 318 -15.72 -5.16 -21.74
N TYR A 319 -16.44 -5.77 -20.79
CA TYR A 319 -16.00 -5.84 -19.39
C TYR A 319 -14.69 -6.63 -19.26
N LYS A 320 -14.56 -7.78 -19.95
CA LYS A 320 -13.32 -8.58 -19.99
C LYS A 320 -12.13 -7.76 -20.50
N ARG A 321 -12.29 -6.98 -21.57
CA ARG A 321 -11.24 -6.13 -22.15
C ARG A 321 -10.73 -5.02 -21.23
N LEU A 322 -11.49 -4.63 -20.19
CA LEU A 322 -11.03 -3.63 -19.22
C LEU A 322 -10.01 -4.21 -18.22
N ILE A 323 -9.98 -5.53 -18.06
CA ILE A 323 -9.22 -6.16 -16.98
C ILE A 323 -7.75 -6.29 -17.39
N ALA A 324 -6.90 -5.39 -16.86
CA ALA A 324 -5.47 -5.46 -17.14
C ALA A 324 -4.71 -6.40 -16.21
N ILE A 325 -5.21 -6.61 -14.98
CA ILE A 325 -4.59 -7.50 -14.00
C ILE A 325 -5.59 -8.60 -13.63
N HIS A 326 -5.45 -9.75 -14.29
CA HIS A 326 -6.29 -10.92 -14.08
C HIS A 326 -6.06 -11.56 -12.70
N ALA A 327 -7.12 -11.60 -11.89
CA ALA A 327 -7.13 -12.35 -10.65
C ALA A 327 -7.40 -13.83 -10.93
N GLY A 328 -6.43 -14.69 -10.62
CA GLY A 328 -6.58 -16.14 -10.72
C GLY A 328 -7.29 -16.71 -9.49
N LYS A 329 -8.15 -17.71 -9.70
CA LYS A 329 -8.49 -18.65 -8.62
C LYS A 329 -7.40 -19.72 -8.57
N PRO A 330 -6.86 -20.04 -7.39
CA PRO A 330 -6.02 -21.23 -7.26
C PRO A 330 -6.88 -22.46 -7.63
N LYS A 331 -6.41 -23.23 -8.62
CA LYS A 331 -6.93 -24.58 -8.91
C LYS A 331 -5.93 -25.56 -8.29
N GLY A 332 -6.42 -26.52 -7.51
CA GLY A 332 -5.57 -27.44 -6.75
C GLY A 332 -4.96 -26.82 -5.49
N GLY A 333 -4.02 -27.55 -4.88
CA GLY A 333 -3.34 -27.14 -3.65
C GLY A 333 -2.46 -25.89 -3.80
N LEU A 334 -1.98 -25.36 -2.68
CA LEU A 334 -1.20 -24.12 -2.63
C LEU A 334 0.05 -24.14 -3.55
N LYS A 335 0.70 -25.29 -3.72
CA LYS A 335 1.84 -25.44 -4.61
C LYS A 335 1.48 -25.18 -6.08
N GLU A 336 0.32 -25.66 -6.53
CA GLU A 336 -0.21 -25.41 -7.89
C GLU A 336 -0.59 -23.94 -8.07
N ALA A 337 -1.20 -23.35 -7.04
CA ALA A 337 -1.54 -21.92 -7.02
C ALA A 337 -0.31 -21.01 -7.18
N LEU A 338 0.84 -21.42 -6.64
CA LEU A 338 2.10 -20.68 -6.68
C LEU A 338 2.96 -20.98 -7.91
N LYS A 339 2.55 -21.89 -8.80
CA LYS A 339 3.26 -22.13 -10.06
C LYS A 339 3.34 -20.85 -10.90
N VAL A 340 4.52 -20.60 -11.44
CA VAL A 340 4.81 -19.47 -12.32
C VAL A 340 4.68 -19.92 -13.76
N ASP A 341 3.80 -19.28 -14.50
CA ASP A 341 3.73 -19.40 -15.95
C ASP A 341 4.77 -18.44 -16.58
N PRO A 342 5.71 -18.92 -17.41
CA PRO A 342 6.71 -18.06 -18.02
C PRO A 342 6.13 -17.07 -19.04
N ASN A 343 4.96 -17.32 -19.60
CA ASN A 343 4.37 -16.53 -20.68
C ASN A 343 3.16 -15.71 -20.22
N LYS A 344 2.81 -15.77 -18.94
CA LYS A 344 1.61 -15.12 -18.41
C LYS A 344 1.79 -14.62 -17.00
N VAL A 345 1.49 -13.34 -16.78
CA VAL A 345 1.36 -12.79 -15.42
C VAL A 345 -0.08 -12.90 -14.92
N ARG A 346 -0.21 -13.07 -13.61
CA ARG A 346 -1.49 -13.08 -12.89
C ARG A 346 -1.37 -12.46 -11.50
N ARG A 347 -2.53 -12.20 -10.91
CA ARG A 347 -2.66 -11.87 -9.48
C ARG A 347 -3.24 -13.05 -8.71
N LEU A 348 -2.64 -13.40 -7.59
CA LEU A 348 -3.22 -14.31 -6.58
C LEU A 348 -3.61 -13.49 -5.34
N SER A 349 -4.71 -13.86 -4.67
CA SER A 349 -5.13 -13.26 -3.41
C SER A 349 -5.15 -14.30 -2.30
N LEU A 350 -4.51 -14.02 -1.16
CA LEU A 350 -4.49 -14.88 0.02
C LEU A 350 -4.95 -14.08 1.25
N SER A 351 -5.68 -14.72 2.18
CA SER A 351 -5.89 -14.14 3.50
C SER A 351 -4.56 -14.09 4.28
N GLU A 352 -4.49 -13.26 5.31
CA GLU A 352 -3.31 -13.21 6.19
C GLU A 352 -2.94 -14.59 6.77
N GLN A 353 -3.93 -15.43 7.11
CA GLN A 353 -3.71 -16.78 7.66
C GLN A 353 -3.20 -17.74 6.59
N ALA A 354 -3.73 -17.64 5.36
CA ALA A 354 -3.25 -18.45 4.25
C ALA A 354 -1.81 -18.08 3.87
N LEU A 355 -1.46 -16.78 3.93
CA LEU A 355 -0.08 -16.33 3.76
C LEU A 355 0.83 -16.86 4.86
N GLU A 356 0.42 -16.83 6.13
CA GLU A 356 1.22 -17.35 7.24
C GLU A 356 1.57 -18.82 6.99
N LYS A 357 0.58 -19.67 6.68
CA LYS A 357 0.80 -21.08 6.32
C LYS A 357 1.69 -21.23 5.08
N ALA A 358 1.46 -20.44 4.05
CA ALA A 358 2.26 -20.47 2.82
C ALA A 358 3.72 -20.08 3.07
N SER A 359 3.96 -19.09 3.95
CA SER A 359 5.31 -18.66 4.33
C SER A 359 6.07 -19.73 5.11
N GLU A 360 5.35 -20.51 5.92
CA GLU A 360 5.93 -21.61 6.70
C GLU A 360 6.25 -22.82 5.82
N ASN A 361 5.34 -23.21 4.93
CA ASN A 361 5.45 -24.47 4.19
C ASN A 361 6.06 -24.30 2.79
N HIS A 362 5.89 -23.13 2.16
CA HIS A 362 6.21 -22.87 0.75
C HIS A 362 6.89 -21.51 0.52
N GLY A 363 7.63 -20.99 1.51
CA GLY A 363 8.15 -19.61 1.47
C GLY A 363 8.99 -19.26 0.22
N THR A 364 9.80 -20.19 -0.28
CA THR A 364 10.58 -19.99 -1.52
C THR A 364 9.70 -19.99 -2.77
N ASP A 365 8.62 -20.77 -2.80
CA ASP A 365 7.65 -20.76 -3.89
C ASP A 365 6.85 -19.46 -3.91
N VAL A 366 6.51 -18.91 -2.73
CA VAL A 366 5.90 -17.58 -2.62
C VAL A 366 6.81 -16.50 -3.20
N ILE A 367 8.11 -16.54 -2.86
CA ILE A 367 9.08 -15.56 -3.38
C ILE A 367 9.25 -15.70 -4.90
N ARG A 368 9.36 -16.93 -5.41
CA ARG A 368 9.44 -17.18 -6.85
C ARG A 368 8.18 -16.68 -7.58
N PHE A 369 7.01 -16.90 -6.99
CA PHE A 369 5.75 -16.38 -7.52
C PHE A 369 5.77 -14.85 -7.61
N THR A 370 6.19 -14.16 -6.54
CA THR A 370 6.15 -12.69 -6.47
C THR A 370 7.23 -11.98 -7.29
N GLN A 371 8.22 -12.70 -7.85
CA GLN A 371 9.16 -12.10 -8.80
C GLN A 371 8.45 -11.64 -10.08
N LYS A 372 7.58 -12.50 -10.65
CA LYS A 372 6.87 -12.23 -11.91
C LYS A 372 5.40 -11.84 -11.70
N ASN A 373 4.73 -12.42 -10.71
CA ASN A 373 3.30 -12.25 -10.47
C ASN A 373 3.02 -11.30 -9.29
N ILE A 374 1.76 -10.86 -9.16
CA ILE A 374 1.32 -10.04 -8.02
C ILE A 374 0.65 -10.93 -6.97
N LEU A 375 1.10 -10.84 -5.73
CA LEU A 375 0.42 -11.41 -4.58
C LEU A 375 -0.28 -10.32 -3.78
N ARG A 376 -1.60 -10.45 -3.65
CA ARG A 376 -2.45 -9.66 -2.78
C ARG A 376 -2.70 -10.41 -1.48
N VAL A 377 -2.55 -9.72 -0.36
CA VAL A 377 -2.77 -10.25 0.98
C VAL A 377 -3.82 -9.38 1.65
N TYR A 378 -4.85 -9.97 2.25
CA TYR A 378 -5.94 -9.22 2.86
C TYR A 378 -6.26 -9.68 4.29
N PRO A 379 -6.83 -8.80 5.14
CA PRO A 379 -7.22 -9.14 6.51
C PRO A 379 -8.25 -10.27 6.53
N LYS A 380 -8.16 -11.17 7.51
CA LYS A 380 -9.17 -12.22 7.70
C LYS A 380 -10.53 -11.64 8.10
N GLY A 381 -11.61 -12.32 7.73
CA GLY A 381 -12.99 -11.88 8.02
C GLY A 381 -13.29 -11.69 9.51
N THR A 382 -12.64 -12.44 10.40
CA THR A 382 -12.84 -12.27 11.86
C THR A 382 -12.34 -10.94 12.43
N ARG A 383 -11.70 -10.09 11.62
CA ARG A 383 -11.32 -8.70 11.98
C ARG A 383 -12.48 -7.72 11.80
N PHE A 384 -13.61 -8.01 12.43
CA PHE A 384 -14.84 -7.21 12.34
C PHE A 384 -14.65 -5.73 12.69
N ASN A 385 -13.72 -5.43 13.61
CA ASN A 385 -13.40 -4.07 14.04
C ASN A 385 -12.44 -3.33 13.08
N SER A 386 -12.19 -3.87 11.89
CA SER A 386 -11.26 -3.30 10.90
C SER A 386 -9.83 -3.13 11.43
N SER A 387 -9.40 -4.01 12.34
CA SER A 387 -8.00 -4.12 12.75
C SER A 387 -7.12 -4.62 11.59
N ASN A 388 -5.80 -4.41 11.70
CA ASN A 388 -4.84 -4.82 10.69
C ASN A 388 -3.84 -5.87 11.23
N TYR A 389 -3.24 -6.62 10.32
CA TYR A 389 -2.27 -7.68 10.59
C TYR A 389 -0.82 -7.17 10.47
N LYS A 390 0.17 -8.00 10.82
CA LYS A 390 1.58 -7.64 10.70
C LYS A 390 2.01 -7.71 9.23
N PRO A 391 2.42 -6.59 8.58
CA PRO A 391 2.65 -6.58 7.13
C PRO A 391 3.97 -7.26 6.73
N LEU A 392 4.90 -7.41 7.68
CA LEU A 392 6.26 -7.89 7.43
C LEU A 392 6.28 -9.29 6.80
N ILE A 393 5.36 -10.20 7.15
CA ILE A 393 5.33 -11.54 6.55
C ILE A 393 5.13 -11.43 5.03
N GLY A 394 4.22 -10.55 4.58
CA GLY A 394 3.98 -10.30 3.16
C GLY A 394 5.21 -9.71 2.48
N TRP A 395 5.75 -8.61 3.02
CA TRP A 395 6.88 -7.92 2.40
C TRP A 395 8.16 -8.76 2.37
N THR A 396 8.45 -9.53 3.41
CA THR A 396 9.60 -10.45 3.45
C THR A 396 9.52 -11.54 2.37
N HIS A 397 8.31 -11.89 1.92
CA HIS A 397 8.08 -12.86 0.83
C HIS A 397 7.77 -12.19 -0.52
N GLY A 398 7.99 -10.86 -0.62
CA GLY A 398 7.84 -10.11 -1.86
C GLY A 398 6.40 -9.76 -2.26
N ALA A 399 5.41 -9.98 -1.39
CA ALA A 399 4.02 -9.65 -1.68
C ALA A 399 3.83 -8.15 -1.90
N GLN A 400 3.29 -7.78 -3.05
CA GLN A 400 3.19 -6.40 -3.52
C GLN A 400 1.99 -5.68 -2.91
N MET A 401 0.84 -6.35 -2.87
CA MET A 401 -0.43 -5.77 -2.45
C MET A 401 -0.80 -6.25 -1.03
N VAL A 402 -0.10 -5.73 -0.03
CA VAL A 402 -0.42 -6.00 1.39
C VAL A 402 -1.54 -5.03 1.82
N ALA A 403 -2.79 -5.48 1.70
CA ALA A 403 -3.99 -4.66 1.84
C ALA A 403 -4.38 -4.40 3.30
N PHE A 404 -4.67 -3.14 3.62
CA PHE A 404 -4.97 -2.68 4.98
C PHE A 404 -6.30 -1.93 5.06
N ASN A 405 -7.01 -2.12 6.17
CA ASN A 405 -8.16 -1.31 6.54
C ASN A 405 -7.68 0.12 6.91
N MET A 406 -7.84 1.07 5.98
CA MET A 406 -7.31 2.44 6.08
C MET A 406 -8.09 3.35 7.05
N GLN A 407 -9.33 2.98 7.34
CA GLN A 407 -10.23 3.57 8.32
C GLN A 407 -9.92 3.13 9.76
N GLY A 408 -9.12 2.07 9.92
CA GLY A 408 -8.69 1.56 11.22
C GLY A 408 -7.62 2.41 11.91
N TYR A 409 -7.07 1.89 12.99
CA TYR A 409 -5.97 2.50 13.74
C TYR A 409 -5.00 1.44 14.27
N GLY A 410 -3.86 1.88 14.78
CA GLY A 410 -2.91 1.04 15.51
C GLY A 410 -1.55 0.87 14.84
N ARG A 411 -0.67 0.16 15.54
CA ARG A 411 0.76 0.04 15.23
C ARG A 411 1.04 -0.40 13.79
N TYR A 412 0.31 -1.39 13.28
CA TYR A 412 0.58 -1.91 11.95
C TYR A 412 0.20 -0.94 10.84
N LEU A 413 -0.87 -0.16 11.02
CA LEU A 413 -1.23 0.89 10.08
C LEU A 413 -0.19 2.02 10.09
N TRP A 414 0.39 2.35 11.26
CA TRP A 414 1.50 3.30 11.33
C TRP A 414 2.76 2.77 10.64
N LEU A 415 3.07 1.49 10.79
CA LEU A 415 4.21 0.85 10.10
C LEU A 415 4.02 0.91 8.58
N MET A 416 2.81 0.62 8.11
CA MET A 416 2.41 0.74 6.71
C MET A 416 2.58 2.20 6.23
N ASN A 417 2.05 3.18 6.97
CA ASN A 417 2.18 4.60 6.60
C ASN A 417 3.66 5.02 6.53
N GLY A 418 4.48 4.52 7.46
CA GLY A 418 5.92 4.76 7.46
C GLY A 418 6.61 4.17 6.22
N MET A 419 6.33 2.91 5.88
CA MET A 419 6.89 2.23 4.71
C MET A 419 6.63 3.02 3.42
N PHE A 420 5.41 3.53 3.22
CA PHE A 420 5.03 4.25 2.01
C PHE A 420 5.24 5.77 2.06
N ARG A 421 5.84 6.30 3.13
CA ARG A 421 6.49 7.63 3.09
C ARG A 421 7.83 7.59 2.36
N SER A 422 8.43 6.40 2.20
CA SER A 422 9.63 6.22 1.37
C SER A 422 9.35 6.53 -0.10
N ASN A 423 10.44 6.72 -0.86
CA ASN A 423 10.39 6.99 -2.30
C ASN A 423 9.47 8.18 -2.67
N GLY A 424 9.59 9.28 -1.90
CA GLY A 424 8.81 10.50 -2.11
C GLY A 424 7.32 10.37 -1.81
N GLY A 425 6.91 9.37 -1.03
CA GLY A 425 5.50 9.18 -0.68
C GLY A 425 4.63 8.74 -1.86
N CYS A 426 5.23 8.29 -2.96
CA CYS A 426 4.53 8.12 -4.23
C CYS A 426 3.61 6.88 -4.28
N GLY A 427 3.63 6.05 -3.23
CA GLY A 427 2.80 4.85 -3.09
C GLY A 427 3.38 3.58 -3.71
N PHE A 428 4.58 3.67 -4.29
CA PHE A 428 5.35 2.55 -4.83
C PHE A 428 6.75 2.53 -4.20
N VAL A 429 7.15 1.38 -3.68
CA VAL A 429 8.50 1.17 -3.13
C VAL A 429 9.10 -0.05 -3.81
N LYS A 430 10.20 0.13 -4.53
CA LYS A 430 10.91 -0.94 -5.24
C LYS A 430 11.36 -2.01 -4.23
N LYS A 431 11.14 -3.27 -4.57
CA LYS A 431 11.61 -4.41 -3.78
C LYS A 431 13.15 -4.45 -3.81
N PRO A 432 13.80 -5.01 -2.78
CA PRO A 432 15.20 -5.36 -2.85
C PRO A 432 15.51 -6.32 -3.99
N ASP A 433 16.70 -6.23 -4.59
CA ASP A 433 17.10 -7.04 -5.75
C ASP A 433 16.96 -8.56 -5.53
N PHE A 434 17.22 -9.04 -4.31
CA PHE A 434 17.10 -10.45 -3.94
C PHE A 434 15.64 -10.97 -3.92
N LEU A 435 14.64 -10.09 -3.93
CA LEU A 435 13.21 -10.43 -4.08
C LEU A 435 12.69 -10.23 -5.51
N MET A 436 13.55 -9.81 -6.44
CA MET A 436 13.19 -9.56 -7.84
C MET A 436 13.88 -10.53 -8.80
N LYS A 437 15.07 -11.03 -8.46
CA LYS A 437 15.85 -11.90 -9.34
C LYS A 437 16.15 -13.24 -8.67
N GLY A 438 16.05 -14.32 -9.44
CA GLY A 438 16.61 -15.61 -9.06
C GLY A 438 18.12 -15.67 -9.32
N GLY A 439 18.82 -16.54 -8.59
CA GLY A 439 20.20 -16.88 -8.85
C GLY A 439 20.37 -17.70 -10.13
N PRO A 440 21.62 -17.95 -10.57
CA PRO A 440 21.93 -18.63 -11.84
C PRO A 440 21.31 -20.02 -11.99
N HIS A 441 21.00 -20.68 -10.88
CA HIS A 441 20.43 -22.04 -10.81
C HIS A 441 18.96 -22.04 -10.35
N GLY A 442 18.26 -20.90 -10.43
CA GLY A 442 16.87 -20.77 -9.97
C GLY A 442 16.73 -20.67 -8.45
N GLU A 443 17.84 -20.41 -7.76
CA GLU A 443 17.89 -20.13 -6.33
C GLU A 443 17.13 -18.84 -6.03
N VAL A 444 16.42 -18.81 -4.91
CA VAL A 444 15.69 -17.63 -4.45
C VAL A 444 16.03 -17.39 -2.99
N PHE A 445 15.86 -16.13 -2.56
CA PHE A 445 15.99 -15.77 -1.17
C PHE A 445 15.14 -16.70 -0.28
N ASN A 446 15.72 -17.18 0.82
CA ASN A 446 15.01 -17.97 1.82
C ASN A 446 15.00 -17.20 3.15
N PRO A 447 13.84 -16.69 3.60
CA PRO A 447 13.72 -15.94 4.85
C PRO A 447 14.11 -16.72 6.11
N LYS A 448 14.16 -18.07 6.05
CA LYS A 448 14.57 -18.92 7.17
C LYS A 448 16.10 -19.04 7.30
N THR A 449 16.85 -18.64 6.27
CA THR A 449 18.31 -18.65 6.30
C THR A 449 18.83 -17.54 7.22
N LYS A 450 19.77 -17.87 8.10
CA LYS A 450 20.45 -16.87 8.94
C LYS A 450 21.56 -16.20 8.14
N PHE A 451 21.51 -14.88 8.06
CA PHE A 451 22.55 -14.07 7.41
C PHE A 451 23.44 -13.37 8.45
N PRO A 452 24.73 -13.13 8.13
CA PRO A 452 25.60 -12.36 9.00
C PRO A 452 25.12 -10.90 9.12
N VAL A 453 25.42 -10.27 10.25
CA VAL A 453 25.16 -8.84 10.47
C VAL A 453 26.04 -8.04 9.52
N LYS A 454 25.42 -7.13 8.76
CA LYS A 454 26.13 -6.22 7.85
C LYS A 454 26.20 -4.79 8.36
N LYS A 455 25.23 -4.36 9.16
CA LYS A 455 25.20 -3.01 9.73
C LYS A 455 24.50 -3.03 11.07
N SER A 456 25.04 -2.30 12.05
CA SER A 456 24.39 -2.09 13.33
C SER A 456 23.87 -0.66 13.40
N LEU A 457 22.57 -0.51 13.67
CA LEU A 457 21.92 0.77 13.93
C LEU A 457 21.87 1.00 15.43
N LYS A 458 22.46 2.10 15.90
CA LYS A 458 22.33 2.56 17.28
C LYS A 458 21.42 3.78 17.31
N VAL A 459 20.31 3.68 18.04
CA VAL A 459 19.39 4.79 18.27
C VAL A 459 19.57 5.29 19.71
N SER A 460 20.00 6.54 19.85
CA SER A 460 20.06 7.25 21.13
C SER A 460 18.91 8.26 21.22
N ALA A 461 18.05 8.12 22.21
CA ALA A 461 17.07 9.14 22.54
C ALA A 461 17.67 10.07 23.62
N PRO A 462 17.92 11.36 23.32
CA PRO A 462 18.38 12.29 24.35
C PRO A 462 17.29 12.47 25.42
N THR A 463 17.74 12.50 26.67
CA THR A 463 16.95 12.31 27.90
C THR A 463 15.78 13.29 28.06
N THR A 464 15.79 14.42 27.36
CA THR A 464 14.76 15.47 27.40
C THR A 464 13.40 15.02 26.83
N PHE A 465 13.37 14.01 25.95
CA PHE A 465 12.11 13.44 25.42
C PHE A 465 11.47 12.36 26.31
N LEU A 466 12.22 11.80 27.27
CA LEU A 466 11.80 10.62 28.05
C LEU A 466 11.20 10.97 29.41
N TYR A 467 11.45 12.15 29.96
CA TYR A 467 10.99 12.52 31.30
C TYR A 467 9.46 12.63 31.45
N SER A 468 8.72 12.79 30.35
CA SER A 468 7.25 12.80 30.38
C SER A 468 6.62 11.41 30.41
N PHE A 469 7.38 10.32 30.16
CA PHE A 469 6.81 8.97 30.10
C PHE A 469 7.57 7.89 30.88
N PHE A 470 8.87 8.05 31.18
CA PHE A 470 9.63 7.06 31.95
C PHE A 470 10.76 7.74 32.77
N PRO A 471 10.71 7.72 34.12
CA PRO A 471 11.83 8.18 34.93
C PRO A 471 12.94 7.11 34.94
N GLY A 472 14.05 7.36 34.24
CA GLY A 472 15.27 6.56 34.35
C GLY A 472 16.08 6.42 33.06
N GLY A 473 17.19 7.16 32.97
CA GLY A 473 18.36 6.89 32.13
C GLY A 473 18.20 7.00 30.61
N SER A 474 19.30 7.35 29.93
CA SER A 474 19.41 7.25 28.48
C SER A 474 19.20 5.80 28.04
N LYS A 475 18.18 5.54 27.21
CA LYS A 475 17.98 4.23 26.58
C LYS A 475 18.58 4.27 25.17
N SER A 476 19.63 3.49 24.94
CA SER A 476 20.13 3.20 23.60
C SER A 476 19.54 1.87 23.14
N VAL A 477 18.91 1.86 21.97
CA VAL A 477 18.48 0.62 21.30
C VAL A 477 19.48 0.33 20.19
N GLN A 478 20.08 -0.85 20.21
CA GLN A 478 20.89 -1.36 19.11
C GLN A 478 20.05 -2.37 18.31
N CYS A 479 20.00 -2.19 17.00
CA CYS A 479 19.35 -3.10 16.07
C CYS A 479 20.37 -3.54 15.01
N ASP A 480 20.57 -4.85 14.86
CA ASP A 480 21.48 -5.40 13.87
C ASP A 480 20.71 -5.73 12.59
N LEU A 481 21.14 -5.15 11.48
CA LEU A 481 20.64 -5.41 10.13
C LEU A 481 21.47 -6.54 9.50
N THR A 482 20.80 -7.64 9.18
CA THR A 482 21.36 -8.83 8.52
C THR A 482 20.87 -8.89 7.07
N GLY A 483 21.63 -9.43 6.12
CA GLY A 483 21.13 -9.67 4.74
C GLY A 483 22.19 -9.71 3.64
N GLU A 484 21.76 -10.01 2.40
CA GLU A 484 22.63 -10.14 1.21
C GLU A 484 22.93 -8.81 0.49
N SER A 485 22.16 -7.75 0.73
CA SER A 485 22.41 -6.40 0.22
C SER A 485 21.73 -5.36 1.12
N ILE A 486 22.46 -4.30 1.51
CA ILE A 486 21.88 -3.11 2.17
C ILE A 486 21.96 -1.92 1.19
N HIS A 487 21.76 -2.14 -0.10
CA HIS A 487 21.62 -1.06 -1.07
C HIS A 487 20.24 -1.15 -1.71
N GLY A 488 19.40 -0.19 -1.35
CA GLY A 488 18.03 0.02 -1.81
C GLY A 488 17.50 1.32 -1.22
#